data_AF-A0A3B8Y4Q0-F1
#
_entry.id   AF-A0A3B8Y4Q0-F1
#
_cell.length_a   1.000
_cell.length_b   1.000
_cell.length_c   1.000
_cell.angle_alpha   90.00
_cell.angle_beta   90.00
_cell.angle_gamma   90.00
#
_symmetry.space_group_name_H-M   'P 1'
#
loop_
_entity.id
_entity.type
_entity.pdbx_description
1 polymer ?
#
loop_
_entity_poly.entity_id
_entity_poly.type
_entity_poly.pdbx_seq_one_letter_code
_entity_poly.pdbx_strand_id
1 'polypeptide(L)'
;MPRRTFSRNYIEIELFPFLSILACTIGTLILLIIVLTTQLLSNQREITIIAKTDTAGDNNRKIPKYIECREDGVILHPSQEFVAKSEINSRGSKLSKLIAKVRENRNKEYLIVVLRPEGIEVFQKVREMVEKQGIDLGYEPLEKGWKLTIEESKK
;
A
#
# COMPACT_ATOMS: atom_id res chain seq x y z
N MET A 1 -83.08 -34.71 2.28
CA MET A 1 -82.13 -33.99 1.40
C MET A 1 -81.19 -33.17 2.27
N PRO A 2 -79.87 -33.46 2.32
CA PRO A 2 -78.96 -32.65 3.12
C PRO A 2 -78.49 -31.45 2.30
N ARG A 3 -78.58 -30.25 2.89
CA ARG A 3 -78.21 -28.98 2.28
C ARG A 3 -76.69 -28.80 2.42
N ARG A 4 -75.95 -28.92 1.32
CA ARG A 4 -74.50 -28.62 1.28
C ARG A 4 -74.31 -27.11 1.44
N THR A 5 -73.78 -26.69 2.58
CA THR A 5 -73.30 -25.33 2.79
C THR A 5 -71.89 -25.21 2.23
N PHE A 6 -71.71 -24.39 1.21
CA PHE A 6 -70.40 -24.03 0.69
C PHE A 6 -69.75 -23.00 1.63
N SER A 7 -68.62 -23.36 2.24
CA SER A 7 -67.78 -22.42 2.97
C SER A 7 -67.02 -21.54 1.98
N ARG A 8 -67.05 -20.22 2.20
CA ARG A 8 -66.33 -19.24 1.39
C ARG A 8 -64.92 -19.12 1.99
N ASN A 9 -63.92 -19.61 1.27
CA ASN A 9 -62.52 -19.50 1.72
C ASN A 9 -62.07 -18.04 1.61
N TYR A 10 -61.87 -17.39 2.75
CA TYR A 10 -61.21 -16.09 2.84
C TYR A 10 -59.71 -16.32 2.75
N ILE A 11 -59.07 -15.72 1.75
CA ILE A 11 -57.62 -15.68 1.63
C ILE A 11 -57.16 -14.53 2.52
N GLU A 12 -56.86 -14.83 3.78
CA GLU A 12 -56.26 -13.87 4.69
C GLU A 12 -54.77 -13.74 4.39
N ILE A 13 -54.32 -12.52 4.10
CA ILE A 13 -52.90 -12.23 3.90
C ILE A 13 -52.26 -12.20 5.30
N GLU A 14 -51.58 -13.27 5.68
CA GLU A 14 -50.87 -13.31 6.95
C GLU A 14 -49.60 -12.45 6.87
N LEU A 15 -49.54 -11.44 7.73
CA LEU A 15 -48.41 -10.51 7.83
C LEU A 15 -47.15 -11.18 8.39
N PHE A 16 -47.31 -12.23 9.19
CA PHE A 16 -46.22 -12.95 9.86
C PHE A 16 -45.17 -13.52 8.89
N PRO A 17 -45.53 -14.34 7.88
CA PRO A 17 -44.55 -14.87 6.93
C PRO A 17 -43.85 -13.78 6.10
N PHE A 18 -44.54 -12.69 5.76
CA PHE A 18 -43.94 -11.56 5.03
C PHE A 18 -42.84 -10.87 5.85
N LEU A 19 -43.11 -10.59 7.12
CA LEU A 19 -42.13 -9.96 8.02
C LEU A 19 -40.92 -10.86 8.27
N SER A 20 -41.11 -12.19 8.35
CA SER A 20 -40.00 -13.13 8.50
C SER A 20 -39.05 -13.10 7.29
N ILE A 21 -39.59 -13.06 6.07
CA ILE A 21 -38.78 -12.97 4.85
C ILE A 21 -38.08 -11.61 4.79
N LEU A 22 -38.79 -10.51 5.10
CA LEU A 22 -38.23 -9.17 5.11
C LEU A 22 -37.09 -9.03 6.13
N ALA A 23 -37.28 -9.49 7.37
CA ALA A 23 -36.23 -9.49 8.39
C ALA A 23 -35.02 -10.33 7.97
N CYS A 24 -35.26 -11.49 7.35
CA CYS A 24 -34.20 -12.35 6.86
C CYS A 24 -33.39 -11.67 5.73
N THR A 25 -34.06 -11.07 4.75
CA THR A 25 -33.39 -10.36 3.65
C THR A 25 -32.59 -9.16 4.16
N ILE A 26 -33.15 -8.34 5.06
CA ILE A 26 -32.44 -7.22 5.67
C ILE A 26 -31.20 -7.72 6.43
N GLY A 27 -31.30 -8.79 7.20
CA GLY A 27 -30.18 -9.39 7.92
C GLY A 27 -29.07 -9.85 6.97
N THR A 28 -29.42 -10.58 5.90
CA THR A 28 -28.44 -11.04 4.90
C THR A 28 -27.77 -9.87 4.15
N LEU A 29 -28.52 -8.82 3.83
CA LEU A 29 -27.99 -7.63 3.16
C LEU A 29 -27.03 -6.86 4.08
N ILE A 30 -27.36 -6.72 5.37
CA ILE A 30 -26.46 -6.10 6.35
C ILE A 30 -25.16 -6.89 6.46
N LEU A 31 -25.22 -8.22 6.59
CA LEU A 31 -24.03 -9.06 6.65
C LEU A 31 -23.18 -8.92 5.38
N LEU A 32 -23.81 -8.93 4.19
CA LEU A 32 -23.11 -8.74 2.92
C LEU A 32 -22.43 -7.37 2.87
N ILE A 33 -23.12 -6.30 3.25
CA ILE A 33 -22.56 -4.94 3.29
C ILE A 33 -21.38 -4.87 4.27
N ILE A 34 -21.47 -5.49 5.45
CA ILE A 34 -20.36 -5.53 6.41
C ILE A 34 -19.14 -6.26 5.82
N VAL A 35 -19.34 -7.41 5.19
CA VAL A 35 -18.26 -8.16 4.55
C VAL A 35 -17.64 -7.37 3.40
N LEU A 36 -18.44 -6.72 2.56
CA LEU A 36 -17.94 -5.92 1.46
C LEU A 36 -17.16 -4.70 1.95
N THR A 37 -17.69 -3.97 2.94
CA THR A 37 -17.03 -2.79 3.51
C THR A 37 -15.72 -3.15 4.21
N THR A 38 -15.69 -4.24 4.99
CA THR A 38 -14.46 -4.73 5.62
C THR A 38 -13.40 -5.15 4.61
N GLN A 39 -13.78 -5.81 3.51
CA GLN A 39 -12.83 -6.15 2.43
C GLN A 39 -12.28 -4.92 1.73
N LEU A 40 -13.12 -3.92 1.46
CA LEU A 40 -12.69 -2.68 0.81
C LEU A 40 -11.71 -1.88 1.68
N LEU A 41 -11.92 -1.85 3.00
CA LEU A 41 -11.01 -1.18 3.93
C LEU A 41 -9.72 -1.98 4.18
N SER A 42 -9.81 -3.31 4.18
CA SER A 42 -8.69 -4.20 4.51
C SER A 42 -7.77 -4.53 3.33
N ASN A 43 -8.00 -4.00 2.12
CA ASN A 43 -7.12 -4.27 0.97
C ASN A 43 -5.74 -3.57 1.05
N GLN A 44 -5.27 -3.23 2.25
CA GLN A 44 -3.89 -2.82 2.49
C GLN A 44 -2.99 -4.06 2.45
N ARG A 45 -2.60 -4.46 1.24
CA ARG A 45 -1.55 -5.48 1.08
C ARG A 45 -0.25 -4.89 1.63
N GLU A 46 0.30 -5.47 2.69
CA GLU A 46 1.57 -5.04 3.28
C GLU A 46 2.72 -5.83 2.64
N ILE A 47 3.74 -5.14 2.14
CA ILE A 47 5.03 -5.76 1.77
C ILE A 47 6.05 -5.37 2.83
N THR A 48 6.73 -6.37 3.38
CA THR A 48 7.96 -6.16 4.13
C THR A 48 9.16 -6.35 3.20
N ILE A 49 9.89 -5.27 2.93
CA ILE A 49 11.20 -5.39 2.29
C ILE A 49 12.18 -5.83 3.37
N ILE A 50 12.58 -7.10 3.31
CA ILE A 50 13.69 -7.62 4.10
C ILE A 50 14.94 -7.37 3.27
N ALA A 51 15.87 -6.58 3.79
CA ALA A 51 17.21 -6.45 3.23
C ALA A 51 17.94 -7.81 3.33
N LYS A 52 17.62 -8.76 2.45
CA LYS A 52 18.41 -9.99 2.35
C LYS A 52 19.73 -9.61 1.70
N THR A 53 20.81 -9.75 2.46
CA THR A 53 22.21 -9.65 2.03
C THR A 53 22.60 -10.69 0.97
N ASP A 54 21.66 -11.51 0.50
CA ASP A 54 21.88 -12.61 -0.46
C ASP A 54 21.35 -12.32 -1.87
N THR A 55 20.81 -11.12 -2.12
CA THR A 55 20.23 -10.76 -3.41
C THR A 55 21.33 -10.33 -4.39
N ALA A 56 22.00 -11.30 -5.02
CA ALA A 56 22.70 -11.26 -6.33
C ALA A 56 23.36 -9.94 -6.81
N GLY A 57 23.86 -9.09 -5.92
CA GLY A 57 24.49 -7.82 -6.24
C GLY A 57 25.79 -7.65 -5.48
N ASP A 58 26.75 -6.93 -6.06
CA ASP A 58 28.10 -6.71 -5.50
C ASP A 58 28.11 -5.92 -4.16
N ASN A 59 26.93 -5.54 -3.67
CA ASN A 59 26.71 -4.69 -2.49
C ASN A 59 26.28 -5.46 -1.24
N ASN A 60 26.47 -6.79 -1.17
CA ASN A 60 26.07 -7.64 -0.04
C ASN A 60 26.66 -7.24 1.33
N ARG A 61 27.64 -6.32 1.37
CA ARG A 61 28.25 -5.78 2.61
C ARG A 61 27.78 -4.37 2.97
N LYS A 62 26.97 -3.72 2.11
CA LYS A 62 26.51 -2.35 2.32
C LYS A 62 25.14 -2.33 2.99
N ILE A 63 24.90 -1.31 3.78
CA ILE A 63 23.66 -1.03 4.49
C ILE A 63 22.75 -0.24 3.55
N PRO A 64 21.57 -0.76 3.18
CA PRO A 64 20.64 -0.03 2.33
C PRO A 64 20.01 1.14 3.09
N LYS A 65 19.90 2.28 2.41
CA LYS A 65 19.02 3.38 2.80
C LYS A 65 17.86 3.44 1.81
N TYR A 66 16.65 3.45 2.33
CA TYR A 66 15.45 3.34 1.52
C TYR A 66 14.82 4.70 1.27
N ILE A 67 14.40 4.91 0.03
CA ILE A 67 13.54 6.03 -0.35
C ILE A 67 12.38 5.52 -1.20
N GLU A 68 11.22 6.14 -1.08
CA GLU A 68 10.04 5.79 -1.85
C GLU A 68 9.69 6.94 -2.78
N CYS A 69 9.67 6.68 -4.09
CA CYS A 69 9.25 7.66 -5.09
C CYS A 69 7.75 7.55 -5.34
N ARG A 70 7.04 8.66 -5.11
CA ARG A 70 5.62 8.86 -5.41
C ARG A 70 5.46 9.94 -6.47
N GLU A 71 4.22 10.15 -6.92
CA GLU A 71 3.89 11.17 -7.91
C GLU A 71 4.23 12.60 -7.45
N ASP A 72 4.00 12.87 -6.16
CA ASP A 72 4.08 14.18 -5.52
C ASP A 72 5.44 14.46 -4.86
N GLY A 73 6.30 13.45 -4.72
CA GLY A 73 7.60 13.61 -4.08
C GLY A 73 8.27 12.31 -3.66
N VAL A 74 9.18 12.44 -2.69
CA VAL A 74 10.00 11.34 -2.16
C VAL A 74 9.76 11.22 -0.67
N ILE A 75 9.56 10.00 -0.18
CA ILE A 75 9.53 9.70 1.25
C ILE A 75 10.84 9.04 1.66
N LEU A 76 11.46 9.56 2.71
CA LEU A 76 12.69 9.04 3.29
C LEU A 76 12.34 8.02 4.37
N HIS A 77 12.94 6.82 4.29
CA HIS A 77 12.74 5.77 5.28
C HIS A 77 14.02 5.58 6.12
N PRO A 78 13.90 5.30 7.43
CA PRO A 78 12.66 5.03 8.18
C PRO A 78 11.96 6.27 8.75
N SER A 79 12.51 7.48 8.58
CA SER A 79 12.00 8.70 9.23
C SER A 79 10.62 9.17 8.77
N GLN A 80 10.07 8.60 7.69
CA GLN A 80 8.83 9.01 7.02
C GLN A 80 8.83 10.50 6.62
N GLU A 81 10.01 11.07 6.38
CA GLU A 81 10.10 12.48 6.01
C GLU A 81 9.80 12.65 4.52
N PHE A 82 8.80 13.48 4.24
CA PHE A 82 8.40 13.81 2.87
C PHE A 82 9.22 14.97 2.30
N VAL A 83 9.61 14.84 1.04
CA VAL A 83 10.26 15.85 0.22
C VAL A 83 9.43 16.04 -1.03
N ALA A 84 8.83 17.22 -1.19
CA ALA A 84 7.98 17.53 -2.33
C ALA A 84 8.76 17.49 -3.66
N LYS A 85 8.07 17.17 -4.76
CA LYS A 85 8.63 17.12 -6.12
C LYS A 85 9.37 18.40 -6.52
N SER A 86 8.89 19.56 -6.07
CA SER A 86 9.53 20.87 -6.28
C SER A 86 10.86 21.04 -5.55
N GLU A 87 11.05 20.33 -4.43
CA GLU A 87 12.22 20.44 -3.56
C GLU A 87 13.32 19.42 -3.89
N ILE A 88 13.05 18.44 -4.76
CA ILE A 88 14.00 17.38 -5.14
C ILE A 88 15.35 17.96 -5.57
N ASN A 89 15.33 19.02 -6.38
CA ASN A 89 16.54 19.68 -6.89
C ASN A 89 17.12 20.72 -5.93
N SER A 90 16.45 20.98 -4.80
CA SER A 90 16.93 21.95 -3.81
C SER A 90 18.13 21.39 -3.07
N ARG A 91 19.25 22.12 -3.08
CA ARG A 91 20.49 21.74 -2.40
C ARG A 91 20.33 21.57 -0.90
N GLY A 92 19.33 22.21 -0.29
CA GLY A 92 19.05 22.14 1.15
C GLY A 92 17.99 21.11 1.55
N SER A 93 17.40 20.38 0.59
CA SER A 93 16.34 19.42 0.88
C SER A 93 16.82 18.29 1.79
N LYS A 94 15.87 17.61 2.44
CA LYS A 94 16.21 16.43 3.26
C LYS A 94 16.78 15.31 2.39
N LEU A 95 16.32 15.20 1.14
CA LEU A 95 16.82 14.26 0.13
C LEU A 95 18.28 14.55 -0.21
N SER A 96 18.65 15.81 -0.51
CA SER A 96 20.04 16.15 -0.84
C SER A 96 21.00 15.86 0.32
N LYS A 97 20.56 16.12 1.56
CA LYS A 97 21.31 15.79 2.77
C LYS A 97 21.50 14.28 2.94
N LEU A 98 20.46 13.48 2.69
CA LEU A 98 20.58 12.01 2.71
C LEU A 98 21.59 11.54 1.67
N ILE A 99 21.46 12.00 0.42
CA ILE A 99 22.36 11.62 -0.67
C ILE A 99 23.81 11.99 -0.32
N ALA A 100 24.05 13.18 0.23
CA ALA A 100 25.38 13.61 0.67
C ALA A 100 25.97 12.68 1.75
N LYS A 101 25.15 12.30 2.75
CA LYS A 101 25.56 11.37 3.80
C LYS A 101 25.88 9.97 3.26
N VAL A 102 25.07 9.45 2.35
CA VAL A 102 25.31 8.15 1.70
C VAL A 102 26.57 8.21 0.85
N ARG A 103 26.82 9.33 0.15
CA ARG A 103 28.05 9.55 -0.62
C ARG A 103 29.30 9.47 0.27
N GLU A 104 29.29 10.13 1.42
CA GLU A 104 30.39 10.08 2.39
C GLU A 104 30.66 8.64 2.88
N ASN A 105 29.62 7.82 2.95
CA ASN A 105 29.68 6.43 3.40
C ASN A 105 29.54 5.41 2.26
N ARG A 106 29.82 5.77 1.00
CA ARG A 106 29.52 4.95 -0.20
C ARG A 106 30.10 3.52 -0.21
N ASN A 107 31.12 3.26 0.61
CA ASN A 107 31.72 1.94 0.77
C ASN A 107 30.93 1.03 1.73
N LYS A 108 30.08 1.62 2.57
CA LYS A 108 29.29 0.98 3.64
C LYS A 108 27.78 1.17 3.46
N GLU A 109 27.34 2.19 2.75
CA GLU A 109 25.94 2.51 2.53
C GLU A 109 25.65 2.64 1.03
N TYR A 110 24.43 2.30 0.65
CA TYR A 110 23.91 2.48 -0.71
C TYR A 110 22.42 2.82 -0.64
N LEU A 111 21.82 3.19 -1.77
CA LEU A 111 20.42 3.60 -1.81
C LEU A 111 19.57 2.51 -2.50
N ILE A 112 18.43 2.17 -1.91
CA ILE A 112 17.36 1.41 -2.57
C ILE A 112 16.20 2.36 -2.80
N VAL A 113 15.74 2.43 -4.04
CA VAL A 113 14.55 3.19 -4.40
C VAL A 113 13.36 2.24 -4.54
N VAL A 114 12.37 2.45 -3.69
CA VAL A 114 11.07 1.83 -3.83
C VAL A 114 10.28 2.60 -4.88
N LEU A 115 9.97 1.93 -5.98
CA LEU A 115 9.40 2.53 -7.16
C LEU A 115 7.91 2.18 -7.27
N ARG A 116 7.05 3.19 -7.05
CA ARG A 116 5.64 3.07 -7.42
C ARG A 116 5.41 3.45 -8.89
N PRO A 117 4.42 2.86 -9.58
CA PRO A 117 4.10 3.20 -10.97
C PRO A 117 3.91 4.71 -11.19
N GLU A 118 3.22 5.39 -10.29
CA GLU A 118 2.95 6.83 -10.34
C GLU A 118 4.19 7.71 -10.04
N GLY A 119 5.23 7.13 -9.43
CA GLY A 119 6.45 7.84 -9.04
C GLY A 119 7.56 7.86 -10.08
N ILE A 120 7.30 7.38 -11.30
CA ILE A 120 8.36 7.17 -12.31
C ILE A 120 9.10 8.46 -12.69
N GLU A 121 8.40 9.60 -12.80
CA GLU A 121 9.04 10.87 -13.14
C GLU A 121 9.95 11.38 -12.01
N VAL A 122 9.50 11.23 -10.77
CA VAL A 122 10.29 11.58 -9.57
C VAL A 122 11.51 10.67 -9.50
N PHE A 123 11.31 9.39 -9.75
CA PHE A 123 12.37 8.39 -9.78
C PHE A 123 13.48 8.74 -10.78
N GLN A 124 13.16 9.12 -12.02
CA GLN A 124 14.19 9.47 -13.00
C GLN A 124 15.08 10.63 -12.53
N LYS A 125 14.48 11.66 -11.93
CA LYS A 125 15.23 12.80 -11.37
C LYS A 125 16.15 12.38 -10.23
N VAL A 126 15.63 11.56 -9.32
CA VAL A 126 16.40 11.05 -8.18
C VAL A 126 17.54 10.17 -8.66
N ARG A 127 17.26 9.25 -9.60
CA ARG A 127 18.26 8.37 -10.21
C ARG A 127 19.41 9.18 -10.80
N GLU A 128 19.12 10.18 -11.62
CA GLU A 128 20.16 11.05 -12.19
C GLU A 128 21.00 11.73 -11.11
N MET A 129 20.38 12.22 -10.03
CA MET A 129 21.10 12.88 -8.93
C MET A 129 22.02 11.93 -8.19
N VAL A 130 21.62 10.67 -8.00
CA VAL A 130 22.36 9.66 -7.25
C VAL A 130 23.50 9.08 -8.10
N GLU A 131 23.22 8.74 -9.36
CA GLU A 131 24.22 8.22 -10.30
C GLU A 131 25.34 9.25 -10.57
N LYS A 132 25.00 10.55 -10.70
CA LYS A 132 26.00 11.63 -10.83
C LYS A 132 26.97 11.72 -9.65
N GLN A 133 26.59 11.19 -8.48
CA GLN A 133 27.45 11.18 -7.29
C GLN A 133 28.20 9.85 -7.09
N GLY A 134 28.05 8.89 -8.00
CA GLY A 134 28.73 7.60 -7.94
C GLY A 134 28.31 6.74 -6.75
N ILE A 135 27.03 6.81 -6.38
CA ILE A 135 26.42 5.99 -5.33
C ILE A 135 25.71 4.81 -5.98
N ASP A 136 25.87 3.62 -5.43
CA ASP A 136 25.16 2.44 -5.92
C ASP A 136 23.66 2.53 -5.64
N LEU A 137 22.87 2.10 -6.63
CA LEU A 137 21.43 2.25 -6.62
C LEU A 137 20.74 0.91 -6.92
N GLY A 138 19.91 0.46 -5.98
CA GLY A 138 18.99 -0.66 -6.16
C GLY A 138 17.56 -0.18 -6.38
N TYR A 139 16.72 -1.02 -6.98
CA TYR A 139 15.31 -0.71 -7.26
C TYR A 139 14.41 -1.83 -6.78
N GLU A 140 13.36 -1.46 -6.03
CA GLU A 140 12.32 -2.40 -5.60
C GLU A 140 10.96 -1.89 -6.11
N PRO A 141 10.38 -2.51 -7.17
CA PRO A 141 9.06 -2.15 -7.64
C PRO A 141 7.99 -2.42 -6.57
N LEU A 142 7.07 -1.47 -6.36
CA LEU A 142 5.96 -1.61 -5.42
C LEU A 142 4.64 -1.23 -6.07
N GLU A 143 3.66 -2.13 -6.02
CA GLU A 143 2.34 -1.87 -6.57
C GLU A 143 1.59 -0.73 -5.87
N LYS A 144 0.67 -0.10 -6.62
CA LYS A 144 -0.18 0.97 -6.10
C LYS A 144 -1.07 0.44 -4.97
N GLY A 145 -1.14 1.18 -3.86
CA GLY A 145 -1.99 0.85 -2.72
C GLY A 145 -1.40 -0.15 -1.73
N TRP A 146 -0.26 -0.78 -2.04
CA TRP A 146 0.42 -1.64 -1.08
C TRP A 146 1.18 -0.79 -0.06
N LYS A 147 1.09 -1.16 1.21
CA LYS A 147 1.78 -0.47 2.31
C LYS A 147 3.18 -1.07 2.47
N LEU A 148 4.16 -0.19 2.55
CA LEU A 148 5.55 -0.56 2.69
C LEU A 148 5.95 -0.62 4.17
N THR A 149 6.51 -1.74 4.59
CA THR A 149 7.21 -1.88 5.86
C THR A 149 8.66 -2.25 5.55
N ILE A 150 9.61 -1.62 6.21
CA ILE A 150 11.04 -1.94 6.06
C ILE A 150 11.52 -2.53 7.36
N GLU A 151 11.98 -3.77 7.31
CA GLU A 151 12.63 -4.43 8.44
C GLU A 151 14.13 -4.52 8.20
N GLU A 152 14.91 -4.05 9.18
CA GLU A 152 16.34 -4.30 9.20
C GLU A 152 16.55 -5.77 9.57
N SER A 153 17.31 -6.51 8.75
CA SER A 153 17.68 -7.89 9.08
C SER A 153 18.44 -7.87 10.41
N LYS A 154 17.81 -8.36 11.48
CA LYS A 154 18.51 -8.63 12.74
C LYS A 154 19.62 -9.64 12.43
N LYS A 155 20.85 -9.23 12.72
CA LYS A 155 22.04 -10.06 12.62
C LYS A 155 22.03 -11.14 13.69
#